data_AF-A0A974TS30-F1
#
_entry.id   AF-A0A974TS30-F1
#
_cell.length_a   1.000
_cell.length_b   1.000
_cell.length_c   1.000
_cell.angle_alpha   90.00
_cell.angle_beta   90.00
_cell.angle_gamma   90.00
#
_symmetry.space_group_name_H-M   'P 1'
#
loop_
_entity.id
_entity.type
_entity.pdbx_description
1 polymer ?
#
loop_
_entity_poly.entity_id
_entity_poly.type
_entity_poly.pdbx_seq_one_letter_code
_entity_poly.pdbx_strand_id
1 'polypeptide(L)'
;MADLKRLDDMSTEERVAFLETLAESLLMSASIAKHEDDPLWEDLAKLGNRLQMDAETIATDDPERAESVVRDAIHLLAKFEHGSGGSHTIH
;
A
#
# COMPACT_ATOMS: atom_id res chain seq x y z
N MET A 1 7.87 13.28 -11.47
CA MET A 1 7.84 13.02 -10.01
C MET A 1 6.52 13.57 -9.55
N ALA A 2 5.58 12.69 -9.19
CA ALA A 2 4.29 13.14 -8.66
C ALA A 2 4.58 13.87 -7.34
N ASP A 3 4.11 15.12 -7.24
CA ASP A 3 4.04 15.85 -5.98
C ASP A 3 3.29 14.98 -4.98
N LEU A 4 4.02 14.30 -4.09
CA LEU A 4 3.45 13.80 -2.85
C LEU A 4 3.07 15.04 -2.05
N LYS A 5 1.85 15.55 -2.30
CA LYS A 5 1.15 16.42 -1.38
C LYS A 5 1.28 15.72 -0.03
N ARG A 6 1.86 16.39 0.98
CA ARG A 6 2.00 15.79 2.30
C ARG A 6 0.60 15.38 2.75
N LEU A 7 0.47 14.23 3.42
CA LEU A 7 -0.83 13.82 3.96
C LEU A 7 -1.43 14.94 4.81
N ASP A 8 -0.59 15.72 5.49
CA ASP A 8 -0.99 16.92 6.22
C ASP A 8 -1.70 18.00 5.39
N ASP A 9 -1.33 18.17 4.13
CA ASP A 9 -1.93 19.16 3.22
C ASP A 9 -3.23 18.66 2.57
N MET A 10 -3.60 17.39 2.79
CA MET A 10 -4.80 16.76 2.26
C MET A 10 -5.97 16.92 3.23
N SER A 11 -7.17 17.18 2.70
CA SER A 11 -8.41 17.09 3.48
C SER A 11 -8.63 15.65 3.96
N THR A 12 -9.44 15.45 5.01
CA THR A 12 -9.76 14.10 5.47
C THR A 12 -10.35 13.23 4.36
N GLU A 13 -11.23 13.78 3.51
CA GLU A 13 -11.79 13.07 2.35
C GLU A 13 -10.70 12.69 1.32
N GLU A 14 -9.78 13.61 1.01
CA GLU A 14 -8.65 13.33 0.12
C GLU A 14 -7.75 12.22 0.70
N ARG A 15 -7.50 12.25 2.02
CA ARG A 15 -6.70 11.21 2.71
C ARG A 15 -7.39 9.86 2.66
N VAL A 16 -8.70 9.79 2.91
CA VAL A 16 -9.45 8.53 2.82
C VAL A 16 -9.34 7.94 1.42
N ALA A 17 -9.64 8.72 0.39
CA ALA A 17 -9.57 8.25 -1.00
C ALA A 17 -8.16 7.77 -1.39
N PHE A 18 -7.12 8.44 -0.87
CA PHE A 18 -5.73 8.01 -1.07
C PHE A 18 -5.42 6.69 -0.36
N LEU A 19 -5.85 6.52 0.89
CA LEU A 19 -5.67 5.28 1.65
C LEU A 19 -6.42 4.11 1.01
N GLU A 20 -7.62 4.33 0.48
CA GLU A 20 -8.40 3.34 -0.28
C GLU A 20 -7.68 2.93 -1.57
N THR A 21 -7.18 3.90 -2.35
CA THR A 21 -6.41 3.63 -3.57
C THR A 21 -5.14 2.81 -3.26
N LEU A 22 -4.48 3.13 -2.15
CA LEU A 22 -3.30 2.41 -1.68
C LEU A 22 -3.64 0.99 -1.22
N ALA A 23 -4.79 0.81 -0.55
CA ALA A 23 -5.31 -0.49 -0.17
C ALA A 23 -5.58 -1.38 -1.39
N GLU A 24 -6.24 -0.84 -2.41
CA GLU A 24 -6.51 -1.57 -3.66
C GLU A 24 -5.22 -2.00 -4.36
N SER A 25 -4.22 -1.11 -4.40
CA SER A 25 -2.91 -1.41 -4.99
C SER A 25 -2.22 -2.57 -4.25
N LEU A 26 -2.23 -2.56 -2.91
CA LEU A 26 -1.69 -3.64 -2.08
C LEU A 26 -2.41 -4.97 -2.31
N LEU A 27 -3.74 -4.95 -2.39
CA LEU A 27 -4.54 -6.17 -2.62
C LEU A 27 -4.33 -6.75 -4.02
N MET A 28 -4.14 -5.88 -5.02
CA MET A 28 -3.79 -6.29 -6.38
C MET A 28 -2.40 -6.94 -6.39
N SER A 29 -1.38 -6.29 -5.81
CA SER A 29 -0.04 -6.86 -5.67
C SER A 29 -0.05 -8.17 -4.86
N ALA A 30 -0.85 -8.27 -3.80
CA ALA A 30 -1.02 -9.51 -3.04
C ALA A 30 -1.57 -10.65 -3.91
N SER A 31 -2.52 -10.36 -4.79
CA SER A 31 -3.07 -11.37 -5.71
C SER A 31 -2.03 -11.85 -6.71
N ILE A 32 -1.17 -10.95 -7.21
CA ILE A 32 -0.07 -11.31 -8.12
C ILE A 32 0.99 -12.12 -7.37
N ALA A 33 1.47 -11.62 -6.22
CA ALA A 33 2.44 -12.32 -5.37
C ALA A 33 1.97 -13.73 -4.99
N LYS A 34 0.69 -13.87 -4.65
CA LYS A 34 0.09 -15.18 -4.34
C LYS A 34 0.09 -16.12 -5.54
N HIS A 35 -0.13 -15.60 -6.75
CA HIS A 35 -0.05 -16.39 -7.97
C HIS A 35 1.39 -16.83 -8.29
N GLU A 36 2.38 -16.02 -7.91
CA GLU A 36 3.82 -16.31 -8.07
C GLU A 36 4.43 -17.11 -6.91
N ASP A 37 3.61 -17.53 -5.93
CA ASP A 37 4.04 -18.19 -4.69
C ASP A 37 5.07 -17.37 -3.88
N ASP A 38 5.04 -16.04 -4.03
CA ASP A 38 5.86 -15.10 -3.26
C ASP A 38 5.23 -14.90 -1.87
N PRO A 39 5.91 -15.30 -0.77
CA PRO A 39 5.37 -15.20 0.59
C PRO A 39 5.03 -13.77 1.03
N LEU A 40 5.49 -12.74 0.30
CA LEU A 40 5.11 -11.36 0.53
C LEU A 40 3.60 -11.11 0.36
N TRP A 41 2.87 -12.01 -0.30
CA TRP A 41 1.43 -11.90 -0.53
C TRP A 41 0.63 -11.74 0.77
N GLU A 42 1.04 -12.38 1.86
CA GLU A 42 0.35 -12.30 3.15
C GLU A 42 0.46 -10.90 3.77
N ASP A 43 1.67 -10.31 3.73
CA ASP A 43 1.93 -8.98 4.26
C ASP A 43 1.19 -7.91 3.44
N LEU A 44 1.20 -8.04 2.11
CA LEU A 44 0.46 -7.17 1.20
C LEU A 44 -1.06 -7.24 1.45
N ALA A 45 -1.60 -8.45 1.54
CA ALA A 45 -3.04 -8.66 1.78
C ALA A 45 -3.46 -8.12 3.15
N LYS A 46 -2.65 -8.35 4.19
CA LYS A 46 -2.95 -7.92 5.55
C LYS A 46 -2.98 -6.39 5.65
N LEU A 47 -1.99 -5.71 5.08
CA LEU A 47 -1.95 -4.25 5.11
C LEU A 47 -3.02 -3.62 4.23
N GLY A 48 -3.28 -4.20 3.05
CA GLY A 48 -4.35 -3.76 2.14
C GLY A 48 -5.72 -3.85 2.80
N ASN A 49 -6.06 -5.00 3.40
CA ASN A 49 -7.33 -5.17 4.12
C ASN A 49 -7.46 -4.21 5.31
N ARG A 50 -6.38 -3.98 6.06
CA ARG A 50 -6.38 -3.04 7.18
C ARG A 50 -6.64 -1.62 6.71
N LEU A 51 -5.98 -1.18 5.63
CA LEU A 51 -6.21 0.14 5.05
C LEU A 51 -7.64 0.29 4.55
N GLN A 52 -8.21 -0.72 3.92
CA GLN A 52 -9.59 -0.69 3.43
C GLN A 52 -10.62 -0.63 4.57
N MET A 53 -10.39 -1.36 5.67
CA MET A 53 -11.30 -1.36 6.83
C MET A 53 -11.19 -0.11 7.68
N ASP A 54 -9.97 0.41 7.86
CA ASP A 54 -9.67 1.48 8.81
C ASP A 54 -9.39 2.83 8.14
N ALA A 55 -9.63 3.00 6.83
CA ALA A 55 -9.27 4.21 6.07
C ALA A 55 -9.75 5.51 6.73
N GLU A 56 -11.02 5.58 7.12
CA GLU A 56 -11.61 6.73 7.81
C GLU A 56 -10.96 6.98 9.18
N THR A 57 -10.67 5.91 9.92
CA THR A 57 -10.04 6.00 11.24
C THR A 57 -8.60 6.50 11.10
N ILE A 58 -7.85 5.99 10.13
CA ILE A 58 -6.46 6.38 9.87
C ILE A 58 -6.40 7.82 9.33
N ALA A 59 -7.34 8.23 8.47
CA ALA A 59 -7.38 9.58 7.92
C ALA A 59 -7.67 10.67 8.97
N THR A 60 -8.31 10.29 10.08
CA THR A 60 -8.63 11.17 11.21
C THR A 60 -7.68 11.04 12.40
N ASP A 61 -6.77 10.04 12.36
CA ASP A 61 -5.75 9.83 13.38
C ASP A 61 -4.65 10.91 13.31
N ASP A 62 -3.71 10.85 14.25
CA ASP A 62 -2.53 11.70 14.24
C ASP A 62 -1.76 11.57 12.89
N PRO A 63 -1.35 12.69 12.26
CA PRO A 63 -0.66 12.67 10.97
C PRO A 63 0.59 11.77 10.94
N GLU A 64 1.35 11.69 12.02
CA GLU A 64 2.54 10.84 12.07
C GLU A 64 2.18 9.36 11.96
N ARG A 65 1.03 8.98 12.52
CA ARG A 65 0.53 7.61 12.48
C ARG A 65 -0.01 7.25 11.10
N ALA A 66 -0.73 8.16 10.47
CA ALA A 66 -1.18 8.00 9.07
C ALA A 66 0.02 7.89 8.12
N GLU A 67 1.02 8.76 8.28
CA GLU A 67 2.27 8.73 7.50
C GLU A 67 3.04 7.42 7.67
N SER A 68 3.11 6.88 8.89
CA SER A 68 3.78 5.60 9.14
C SER A 68 3.10 4.48 8.35
N VAL A 69 1.77 4.41 8.35
CA VAL A 69 1.04 3.35 7.63
C VAL A 69 1.23 3.49 6.11
N VAL A 70 1.18 4.71 5.59
CA VAL A 70 1.41 4.97 4.16
C VAL A 70 2.84 4.59 3.76
N ARG A 71 3.83 4.89 4.61
CA ARG A 71 5.23 4.53 4.37
C ARG A 71 5.43 3.02 4.34
N ASP A 72 4.82 2.29 5.28
CA ASP A 72 4.89 0.83 5.31
C ASP A 72 4.27 0.22 4.04
N ALA A 73 3.14 0.77 3.58
CA ALA A 73 2.47 0.35 2.35
C ALA A 73 3.34 0.59 1.11
N ILE A 74 3.92 1.78 0.97
CA ILE A 74 4.83 2.10 -0.13
C ILE A 74 6.06 1.18 -0.10
N HIS A 75 6.60 0.90 1.09
CA HIS A 75 7.76 0.02 1.22
C HIS A 75 7.44 -1.42 0.81
N LEU A 76 6.27 -1.95 1.18
CA LEU A 76 5.83 -3.27 0.78
C LEU A 76 5.59 -3.37 -0.72
N LEU A 77 4.96 -2.37 -1.33
CA LEU A 77 4.78 -2.29 -2.79
C LEU A 77 6.14 -2.24 -3.51
N ALA A 78 7.05 -1.39 -3.04
CA ALA A 78 8.39 -1.30 -3.62
C ALA A 78 9.15 -2.63 -3.48
N LYS A 79 9.04 -3.31 -2.33
CA LYS A 79 9.66 -4.63 -2.10
C LYS A 79 9.07 -5.69 -3.03
N PHE A 80 7.77 -5.67 -3.27
CA PHE A 80 7.12 -6.54 -4.26
C PHE A 80 7.66 -6.28 -5.67
N GLU A 81 7.68 -5.03 -6.11
CA GLU A 81 8.18 -4.65 -7.45
C GLU A 81 9.66 -4.97 -7.66
N HIS A 82 10.49 -4.79 -6.63
CA HIS A 82 11.92 -5.09 -6.69
C HIS A 82 12.22 -6.58 -6.48
N GLY A 83 11.42 -7.28 -5.68
CA GLY A 83 11.53 -8.72 -5.42
C GLY A 83 11.04 -9.59 -6.59
N SER A 84 10.02 -9.12 -7.31
CA SER A 84 9.54 -9.70 -8.57
C SER A 84 10.59 -9.62 -9.70
N GLY A 85 11.69 -8.88 -9.50
CA GLY A 85 12.84 -8.79 -10.41
C GLY A 85 13.72 -10.05 -10.50
N GLY A 86 13.39 -11.13 -9.77
CA GLY A 86 14.06 -12.43 -9.90
C GLY A 86 13.31 -13.40 -10.80
N SER A 87 13.73 -13.50 -12.07
CA SER A 87 13.40 -14.61 -12.99
C SER A 87 12.17 -14.49 -13.89
N HIS A 88 12.07 -13.38 -14.65
CA HIS A 88 11.51 -13.44 -16.01
C HIS A 88 12.64 -13.51 -17.06
N THR A 89 13.44 -14.58 -17.03
CA THR A 89 14.08 -15.07 -18.25
C THR A 89 13.07 -15.96 -18.95
N ILE A 90 12.37 -15.35 -19.92
CA ILE A 90 11.57 -16.04 -20.92
C ILE A 90 12.51 -16.99 -21.68
N HIS A 91 12.25 -18.29 -21.60
CA HIS A 91 12.84 -19.31 -22.47
C HIS A 91 11.98 -19.51 -23.72
#